data_AF-A0A225UCC3-F1
#
_entry.id   AF-A0A225UCC3-F1
#
_cell.length_a   1.000
_cell.length_b   1.000
_cell.length_c   1.000
_cell.angle_alpha   90.00
_cell.angle_beta   90.00
_cell.angle_gamma   90.00
#
_symmetry.space_group_name_H-M   'P 1'
#
loop_
_entity.id
_entity.type
_entity.pdbx_description
1 polymer ?
#
loop_
_entity_poly.entity_id
_entity_poly.type
_entity_poly.pdbx_seq_one_letter_code
_entity_poly.pdbx_strand_id
1 'polypeptide(L)'
;SHVSEAGQTIVAEETLAIVCTVPANSTSVSQPLDVGVIGPLKKKLSAEWLREKVSTTRTAKQKRRGVVMRTIRAWEDISAECVVKRFEKAIPNELEVML
;
A
#
# COMPACT_ATOMS: atom_id res chain seq x y z
N SER A 1 9.87 -3.63 -18.35
CA SER A 1 10.00 -3.73 -16.88
C SER A 1 9.28 -2.54 -16.26
N HIS A 2 8.58 -2.71 -15.13
CA HIS A 2 7.92 -1.61 -14.40
C HIS A 2 8.94 -0.69 -13.69
N VAL A 3 10.19 -1.13 -13.54
CA VAL A 3 11.31 -0.33 -13.05
C VAL A 3 12.31 -0.16 -14.19
N SER A 4 12.51 1.06 -14.67
CA SER A 4 13.56 1.41 -15.64
C SER A 4 14.89 1.66 -14.94
N GLU A 5 16.00 1.50 -15.65
CA GLU A 5 17.33 1.85 -15.13
C GLU A 5 17.39 3.30 -14.67
N ALA A 6 16.85 4.23 -15.46
CA ALA A 6 16.76 5.65 -15.10
C ALA A 6 16.01 5.87 -13.77
N GLY A 7 14.93 5.11 -13.51
CA GLY A 7 14.21 5.19 -12.24
C GLY A 7 15.04 4.69 -11.06
N GLN A 8 15.84 3.63 -11.26
CA GLN A 8 16.73 3.10 -10.22
C GLN A 8 17.85 4.08 -9.90
N THR A 9 18.44 4.71 -10.92
CA THR A 9 19.46 5.76 -10.75
C THR A 9 18.93 6.92 -9.92
N ILE A 10 17.74 7.43 -10.25
CA ILE A 10 17.12 8.53 -9.48
C ILE A 10 16.92 8.13 -8.01
N VAL A 11 16.42 6.91 -7.74
CA VAL A 11 16.24 6.45 -6.35
C VAL A 11 17.58 6.38 -5.62
N ALA A 12 18.61 5.84 -6.26
CA ALA A 12 19.93 5.72 -5.67
C ALA A 12 20.57 7.10 -5.38
N GLU A 13 20.48 8.04 -6.31
CA GLU A 13 21.09 9.37 -6.19
C GLU A 13 20.34 10.28 -5.21
N GLU A 14 19.00 10.29 -5.26
CA GLU A 14 18.19 11.24 -4.49
C GLU A 14 17.87 10.74 -3.07
N THR A 15 17.78 9.44 -2.87
CA THR A 15 17.34 8.85 -1.58
C THR A 15 18.39 7.99 -0.89
N LEU A 16 19.52 7.73 -1.55
CA LEU A 16 20.56 6.81 -1.08
C LEU A 16 20.00 5.41 -0.74
N ALA A 17 18.91 5.00 -1.41
CA ALA A 17 18.24 3.74 -1.19
C ALA A 17 18.47 2.76 -2.35
N ILE A 18 18.42 1.46 -2.05
CA ILE A 18 18.51 0.39 -3.04
C ILE A 18 17.10 -0.06 -3.41
N VAL A 19 16.86 -0.23 -4.71
CA VAL A 19 15.61 -0.83 -5.21
C VAL A 19 15.73 -2.36 -5.12
N CYS A 20 15.09 -2.95 -4.11
CA CYS A 20 14.99 -4.40 -4.00
C CYS A 20 14.00 -4.97 -5.02
N THR A 21 14.46 -5.93 -5.84
CA THR A 21 13.60 -6.64 -6.77
C THR A 21 12.84 -7.74 -6.03
N VAL A 22 11.57 -7.96 -6.40
CA VAL A 22 10.78 -9.11 -5.96
C VAL A 22 10.63 -10.10 -7.11
N PRO A 23 10.60 -11.42 -6.86
CA PRO A 23 10.36 -12.41 -7.90
C PRO A 23 9.07 -12.13 -8.69
N ALA A 24 9.03 -12.51 -9.96
CA ALA A 24 7.82 -12.38 -10.77
C ALA A 24 6.64 -13.11 -10.11
N ASN A 25 5.45 -12.50 -10.13
CA ASN A 25 4.21 -13.05 -9.56
C ASN A 25 4.25 -13.34 -8.04
N SER A 26 5.19 -12.75 -7.30
CA SER A 26 5.33 -12.94 -5.86
C SER A 26 4.80 -11.77 -5.01
N THR A 27 4.21 -10.73 -5.59
CA THR A 27 3.83 -9.53 -4.82
C THR A 27 2.86 -9.83 -3.68
N SER A 28 1.94 -10.77 -3.88
CA SER A 28 1.00 -11.24 -2.87
C SER A 28 1.64 -11.92 -1.65
N VAL A 29 2.91 -12.34 -1.74
CA VAL A 29 3.65 -13.03 -0.67
C VAL A 29 4.89 -12.26 -0.20
N SER A 30 5.49 -11.43 -1.07
CA SER A 30 6.77 -10.76 -0.82
C SER A 30 6.68 -9.24 -0.73
N GLN A 31 5.57 -8.60 -1.15
CA GLN A 31 5.41 -7.16 -0.99
C GLN A 31 4.60 -6.83 0.27
N PRO A 32 5.19 -6.16 1.29
CA PRO A 32 4.51 -5.84 2.54
C PRO A 32 3.19 -5.08 2.39
N LEU A 33 3.12 -4.20 1.38
CA LEU A 33 1.90 -3.46 1.04
C LEU A 33 0.76 -4.44 0.72
N ASP A 34 0.99 -5.36 -0.22
CA ASP A 34 -0.02 -6.33 -0.68
C ASP A 34 -0.33 -7.39 0.38
N VAL A 35 0.70 -7.97 1.00
CA VAL A 35 0.58 -9.03 2.03
C VAL A 35 -0.20 -8.52 3.24
N GLY A 36 0.08 -7.28 3.65
CA GLY A 36 -0.18 -6.87 5.01
C GLY A 36 -1.02 -5.60 5.16
N VAL A 37 -0.83 -4.59 4.32
CA VAL A 37 -1.45 -3.27 4.53
C VAL A 37 -2.75 -3.11 3.74
N ILE A 38 -2.84 -3.69 2.54
CA ILE A 38 -4.02 -3.59 1.67
C ILE A 38 -5.28 -4.18 2.33
N GLY A 39 -5.17 -5.29 3.05
CA GLY A 39 -6.30 -5.91 3.75
C GLY A 39 -6.97 -4.98 4.77
N PRO A 40 -6.23 -4.46 5.77
CA PRO A 40 -6.72 -3.44 6.71
C PRO A 40 -7.31 -2.21 6.00
N LEU A 41 -6.63 -1.68 4.98
CA LEU A 41 -7.12 -0.52 4.23
C LEU A 41 -8.46 -0.79 3.54
N LYS A 42 -8.61 -1.94 2.87
CA LYS A 42 -9.89 -2.35 2.26
C LYS A 42 -11.00 -2.43 3.32
N LYS A 43 -10.74 -3.00 4.50
CA LYS A 43 -11.73 -3.08 5.59
C LYS A 43 -12.17 -1.69 6.07
N LYS A 44 -11.23 -0.76 6.23
CA LYS A 44 -11.52 0.63 6.63
C LYS A 44 -12.29 1.38 5.54
N LEU A 45 -11.91 1.22 4.28
CA LEU A 45 -12.61 1.77 3.12
C LEU A 45 -14.07 1.28 3.04
N SER A 46 -14.32 -0.01 3.23
CA SER A 46 -15.67 -0.57 3.28
C SER A 46 -16.50 0.05 4.41
N ALA A 47 -15.89 0.25 5.58
CA ALA A 47 -16.56 0.88 6.71
C ALA A 47 -16.88 2.37 6.43
N GLU A 48 -15.96 3.12 5.84
CA GLU A 48 -16.19 4.52 5.41
C GLU A 48 -17.28 4.62 4.35
N TRP A 49 -17.33 3.67 3.41
CA TRP A 49 -18.36 3.63 2.37
C TRP A 49 -19.76 3.45 2.97
N LEU A 50 -19.90 2.58 3.99
CA LEU A 50 -21.17 2.36 4.68
C LEU A 50 -21.57 3.56 5.56
N ARG A 51 -20.60 4.31 6.10
CA ARG A 51 -20.85 5.51 6.92
C ARG A 51 -21.24 6.73 6.08
N GLU A 52 -20.68 6.89 4.89
CA GLU A 52 -20.94 8.06 4.07
C GLU A 52 -22.36 8.02 3.48
N LYS A 53 -23.19 9.01 3.80
CA LYS A 53 -24.45 9.24 3.10
C LYS A 53 -24.16 9.83 1.71
N VAL A 54 -24.01 8.96 0.73
CA VAL A 54 -23.69 9.36 -0.64
C VAL A 54 -24.98 9.68 -1.41
N SER A 55 -25.12 10.91 -1.91
CA SER A 55 -26.18 11.26 -2.87
C SER A 55 -26.06 10.43 -4.14
N THR A 56 -27.19 9.96 -4.66
CA THR A 56 -27.28 9.21 -5.93
C THR A 56 -26.91 10.07 -7.14
N THR A 57 -27.05 11.39 -7.03
CA THR A 57 -26.72 12.35 -8.09
C THR A 57 -25.36 13.00 -7.80
N ARG A 58 -24.29 12.42 -8.36
CA ARG A 58 -22.92 12.97 -8.30
C ARG A 58 -22.29 13.03 -9.69
N THR A 59 -21.65 14.16 -9.99
CA THR A 59 -20.77 14.29 -11.16
C THR A 59 -19.55 13.38 -11.02
N ALA A 60 -18.88 13.07 -12.14
CA ALA A 60 -17.64 12.29 -12.13
C ALA A 60 -16.54 12.95 -11.25
N LYS A 61 -16.43 14.29 -11.29
CA LYS A 61 -15.50 15.06 -10.44
C LYS A 61 -15.79 14.84 -8.95
N GLN A 62 -17.06 14.94 -8.56
CA GLN A 62 -17.47 14.70 -7.18
C GLN A 62 -17.19 13.25 -6.76
N LYS A 63 -17.46 12.25 -7.61
CA LYS A 63 -17.18 10.84 -7.31
C LYS A 63 -15.69 10.61 -7.03
N ARG A 64 -14.80 11.10 -7.92
CA ARG A 64 -13.34 11.00 -7.72
C ARG A 64 -12.88 11.65 -6.41
N ARG A 65 -13.33 12.89 -6.14
CA ARG A 65 -13.01 13.58 -4.88
C ARG A 65 -13.48 12.79 -3.66
N GLY A 66 -14.66 12.18 -3.71
CA GLY A 66 -15.18 11.34 -2.63
C GLY A 66 -14.31 10.12 -2.36
N VAL A 67 -13.84 9.45 -3.42
CA VAL A 67 -12.93 8.29 -3.27
C VAL A 67 -11.63 8.73 -2.59
N VAL A 68 -11.00 9.81 -3.05
CA VAL A 68 -9.76 10.33 -2.45
C VAL A 68 -9.95 10.65 -0.97
N MET A 69 -10.98 11.41 -0.62
CA MET A 69 -11.24 11.78 0.78
C MET A 69 -11.53 10.59 1.68
N ARG A 70 -12.26 9.58 1.18
CA ARG A 70 -12.47 8.34 1.93
C ARG A 70 -11.19 7.55 2.13
N THR A 71 -10.34 7.45 1.11
CA THR A 71 -9.05 6.77 1.24
C THR A 71 -8.16 7.44 2.28
N ILE A 72 -8.13 8.78 2.32
CA ILE A 72 -7.40 9.54 3.35
C ILE A 72 -7.92 9.18 4.74
N ARG A 73 -9.23 9.27 4.98
CA ARG A 73 -9.84 8.92 6.29
C ARG A 73 -9.59 7.47 6.69
N ALA A 74 -9.73 6.56 5.73
CA ALA A 74 -9.49 5.14 5.96
C ALA A 74 -8.02 4.87 6.32
N TRP A 75 -7.07 5.62 5.75
CA TRP A 75 -5.65 5.55 6.06
C TRP A 75 -5.33 6.13 7.44
N GLU A 76 -5.90 7.30 7.79
CA GLU A 76 -5.73 7.93 9.10
C GLU A 76 -6.22 7.05 10.26
N ASP A 77 -7.19 6.16 10.00
CA ASP A 77 -7.72 5.21 10.97
C ASP A 77 -6.90 3.88 11.06
N ILE A 78 -5.79 3.78 10.32
CA ILE A 78 -4.81 2.68 10.45
C ILE A 78 -3.66 3.16 11.33
N SER A 79 -3.42 2.47 12.45
CA SER A 79 -2.29 2.81 13.32
C SER A 79 -0.95 2.50 12.66
N ALA A 80 0.07 3.30 12.98
CA ALA A 80 1.44 3.03 12.54
C ALA A 80 1.92 1.64 13.00
N GLU A 81 1.57 1.23 14.21
CA GLU A 81 1.86 -0.12 14.73
C GLU A 81 1.27 -1.23 13.84
N CYS A 82 0.05 -1.04 13.33
CA CYS A 82 -0.54 -1.97 12.37
C CYS A 82 0.30 -2.07 11.10
N VAL A 83 0.81 -0.95 10.58
CA VAL A 83 1.69 -0.96 9.40
C VAL A 83 3.01 -1.67 9.71
N VAL A 84 3.68 -1.32 10.80
CA VAL A 84 4.98 -1.90 11.18
C VAL A 84 4.89 -3.43 11.29
N LYS A 85 3.92 -3.96 12.04
CA LYS A 85 3.74 -5.42 12.20
C LYS A 85 3.52 -6.16 10.89
N ARG A 86 2.95 -5.48 9.89
CA ARG A 86 2.70 -6.05 8.56
C ARG A 86 3.96 -6.08 7.71
N PHE A 87 4.85 -5.11 7.88
CA PHE A 87 6.18 -5.13 7.29
C PHE A 87 7.06 -6.20 7.94
N GLU A 88 7.10 -6.28 9.27
CA GLU A 88 7.83 -7.32 10.00
C GLU A 88 7.40 -8.73 9.58
N LYS A 89 6.11 -8.95 9.33
CA LYS A 89 5.61 -10.25 8.86
C LYS A 89 6.03 -10.57 7.41
N ALA A 90 6.10 -9.57 6.54
CA ALA A 90 6.28 -9.76 5.11
C ALA A 90 7.76 -9.78 4.68
N ILE A 91 8.65 -9.19 5.49
CA ILE A 91 10.08 -9.22 5.27
C ILE A 91 10.63 -10.51 5.90
N PRO A 92 11.24 -11.41 5.12
CA PRO A 92 11.85 -12.63 5.67
C PRO A 92 12.92 -12.29 6.70
N ASN A 93 12.99 -13.03 7.81
CA ASN A 93 14.14 -12.95 8.70
C ASN A 93 15.35 -13.54 7.97
N GLU A 94 16.47 -12.81 7.92
CA GLU A 94 17.70 -13.22 7.20
C GLU A 94 18.19 -14.64 7.57
N LEU A 95 17.82 -15.14 8.76
CA LEU A 95 18.14 -16.49 9.24
C LEU A 95 17.41 -17.63 8.49
N GLU A 96 16.29 -17.38 7.81
CA GLU A 96 15.55 -18.41 7.06
C GLU A 96 16.03 -18.58 5.61
N VAL A 97 16.80 -17.63 5.09
CA VAL A 97 17.26 -17.65 3.67
C VAL A 97 18.61 -18.39 3.52
N MET A 98 19.25 -18.76 4.64
CA MET A 98 20.56 -19.43 4.68
C MET A 98 20.50 -20.91 5.11
N LEU A 99 19.31 -21.51 5.24
CA LEU A 99 19.09 -22.95 5.50
C LEU A 99 18.37 -23.59 4.31
#